data_AF-A0A958R651-F1
#
_entry.id   AF-A0A958R651-F1
#
_cell.length_a   1.000
_cell.length_b   1.000
_cell.length_c   1.000
_cell.angle_alpha   90.00
_cell.angle_beta   90.00
_cell.angle_gamma   90.00
#
_symmetry.space_group_name_H-M   'P 1'
#
loop_
_entity.id
_entity.type
_entity.pdbx_description
1 polymer ?
#
loop_
_entity_poly.entity_id
_entity_poly.type
_entity_poly.pdbx_seq_one_letter_code
_entity_poly.pdbx_strand_id
1 'polypeptide(L)' 'MCNGIIEFLISNDEKARKLRQHFVFKIIPMLNPDGVIHGNYRSNISGYDLNRKWGNPSKIYHP' A
#
# COMPACT_ATOMS: atom_id res chain seq x y z
N MET A 1 -4.44 8.99 4.30
CA MET A 1 -5.16 8.90 3.01
C MET A 1 -5.77 7.53 2.76
N CYS A 2 -5.01 6.43 2.77
CA CYS A 2 -5.58 5.08 2.51
C CYS A 2 -6.77 4.72 3.41
N ASN A 3 -6.71 5.07 4.71
CA ASN A 3 -7.81 4.80 5.64
C ASN A 3 -9.16 5.37 5.17
N GLY A 4 -9.20 6.64 4.76
CA GLY A 4 -10.46 7.28 4.31
C GLY A 4 -11.02 6.66 3.03
N ILE A 5 -10.16 6.19 2.12
CA ILE A 5 -10.61 5.48 0.92
C ILE A 5 -11.23 4.14 1.31
N ILE A 6 -10.62 3.40 2.24
CA ILE A 6 -11.15 2.12 2.72
C ILE A 6 -12.50 2.35 3.41
N GLU A 7 -12.59 3.32 4.32
CA GLU A 7 -13.83 3.71 5.02
C GLU A 7 -14.95 4.05 4.03
N PHE A 8 -14.66 4.87 3.02
CA PHE A 8 -15.60 5.16 1.95
C PHE A 8 -16.02 3.89 1.21
N LEU A 9 -15.05 3.08 0.77
CA LEU A 9 -15.30 1.86 0.00
C LEU A 9 -16.04 0.79 0.79
N ILE A 10 -16.03 0.78 2.12
CA ILE A 10 -16.82 -0.19 2.93
C ILE A 10 -18.16 0.39 3.40
N SER A 11 -18.37 1.69 3.22
CA SER A 11 -19.60 2.36 3.63
C SER A 11 -20.83 1.92 2.81
N ASN A 12 -21.99 2.34 3.31
CA ASN A 12 -23.30 2.15 2.67
C ASN A 12 -23.60 3.21 1.59
N ASP A 13 -22.64 4.09 1.25
CA ASP A 13 -22.81 5.07 0.19
C ASP A 13 -23.12 4.39 -1.15
N GLU A 14 -24.10 4.92 -1.89
CA GLU A 14 -24.54 4.34 -3.15
C GLU A 14 -23.41 4.29 -4.19
N LYS A 15 -22.54 5.30 -4.22
CA LYS A 15 -21.37 5.34 -5.12
C LYS A 15 -20.38 4.26 -4.73
N ALA A 16 -20.10 4.08 -3.44
CA ALA A 16 -19.22 3.03 -2.96
C ALA A 16 -19.75 1.63 -3.33
N ARG A 17 -21.06 1.40 -3.17
CA ARG A 17 -21.70 0.15 -3.58
C ARG A 17 -21.61 -0.08 -5.10
N LYS A 18 -21.91 0.93 -5.92
CA LYS A 18 -21.77 0.85 -7.38
C LYS A 18 -20.33 0.51 -7.78
N LEU A 19 -19.34 1.14 -7.14
CA LEU A 19 -17.93 0.84 -7.39
C LEU A 19 -17.58 -0.62 -7.05
N ARG A 20 -18.01 -1.13 -5.88
CA ARG A 20 -17.78 -2.52 -5.46
C ARG A 20 -18.44 -3.56 -6.39
N GLN A 21 -19.49 -3.19 -7.11
CA GLN A 21 -20.15 -4.07 -8.07
C GLN A 21 -19.41 -4.18 -9.42
N HIS A 22 -18.62 -3.17 -9.79
CA HIS A 22 -17.98 -3.09 -11.11
C HIS A 22 -16.47 -3.31 -11.06
N PHE A 23 -15.85 -3.15 -9.89
CA PHE A 23 -14.39 -3.19 -9.75
C PHE A 23 -13.96 -4.01 -8.54
N VAL A 24 -12.79 -4.66 -8.68
CA VAL A 24 -12.08 -5.30 -7.58
C VAL A 24 -10.96 -4.37 -7.12
N PHE A 25 -11.04 -3.89 -5.89
CA PHE A 25 -10.01 -3.02 -5.30
C PHE A 25 -8.96 -3.86 -4.58
N LYS A 26 -7.71 -3.81 -5.04
CA LYS A 26 -6.54 -4.37 -4.33
C LYS A 26 -5.77 -3.22 -3.69
N ILE A 27 -5.83 -3.12 -2.37
CA ILE A 27 -5.27 -1.98 -1.61
C ILE A 27 -4.18 -2.50 -0.68
N ILE A 28 -2.98 -1.92 -0.80
CA ILE A 28 -1.87 -2.13 0.14
C ILE A 28 -1.74 -0.85 0.97
N PRO A 29 -2.24 -0.82 2.22
CA PRO A 29 -2.32 0.42 3.01
C PRO A 29 -0.95 0.97 3.41
N MET A 30 0.06 0.11 3.48
CA MET A 30 1.43 0.45 3.81
C MET A 30 2.39 -0.50 3.11
N LEU A 31 3.30 0.04 2.31
CA LEU A 31 4.29 -0.75 1.56
C LEU A 31 5.58 -0.99 2.34
N ASN A 32 5.98 -0.05 3.20
CA ASN A 32 7.27 -0.05 3.91
C ASN A 32 7.05 0.05 5.44
N PRO A 33 6.42 -0.95 6.08
CA PRO A 33 6.14 -0.89 7.52
C PRO A 33 7.42 -0.87 8.37
N ASP A 34 8.44 -1.60 7.96
CA ASP A 34 9.75 -1.66 8.60
C ASP A 34 10.46 -0.29 8.56
N GLY A 35 10.53 0.36 7.40
CA GLY A 35 11.12 1.68 7.29
C GLY A 35 10.39 2.72 8.15
N VAL A 36 9.06 2.70 8.16
CA VAL A 36 8.26 3.62 9.00
C VAL A 36 8.52 3.42 10.48
N ILE A 37 8.50 2.17 10.97
CA ILE A 37 8.76 1.87 12.39
C ILE A 37 10.14 2.36 12.84
N HIS A 38 11.14 2.28 11.96
CA HIS A 38 12.51 2.71 12.25
C HIS A 38 12.77 4.20 11.98
N GLY A 39 11.75 4.97 11.58
CA GLY A 39 11.90 6.39 11.28
C GLY A 39 12.66 6.68 9.98
N ASN A 40 12.78 5.70 9.09
CA ASN A 40 13.39 5.91 7.77
C ASN A 40 12.47 6.77 6.92
N TYR A 41 13.06 7.80 6.30
CA TYR A 41 12.32 8.68 5.40
C TYR A 41 11.97 8.01 4.06
N ARG A 42 12.92 7.26 3.47
CA ARG A 42 12.81 6.77 2.08
C ARG A 42 13.10 5.29 1.89
N SER A 43 14.01 4.74 2.69
CA SER A 43 14.50 3.38 2.50
C SER A 43 13.76 2.38 3.39
N ASN A 44 13.73 1.12 2.97
CA ASN A 44 13.42 0.01 3.87
C ASN A 44 14.57 -0.21 4.87
N ILE A 45 14.44 -1.17 5.78
CA ILE A 45 15.46 -1.44 6.81
C ILE A 45 16.80 -1.90 6.23
N SER A 46 16.79 -2.49 5.03
CA SER A 46 18.01 -2.87 4.30
C SER A 46 18.66 -1.71 3.53
N GLY A 47 18.16 -0.49 3.68
CA GLY A 47 18.72 0.72 3.07
C GLY A 47 18.30 0.95 1.61
N TYR A 48 17.39 0.16 1.05
CA TYR A 48 16.97 0.28 -0.35
C TYR A 48 15.71 1.14 -0.52
N ASP A 49 15.71 1.97 -1.57
CA ASP A 49 14.49 2.60 -2.08
C ASP A 49 13.64 1.56 -2.82
N LEU A 50 12.52 1.13 -2.20
CA LEU A 50 11.61 0.13 -2.77
C LEU A 50 11.06 0.56 -4.14
N ASN A 51 10.90 1.87 -4.38
CA ASN A 51 10.43 2.41 -5.66
C ASN A 51 11.51 2.42 -6.76
N ARG A 52 12.65 1.75 -6.53
CA ARG A 52 13.71 1.49 -7.52
C ARG A 52 13.97 0.00 -7.71
N LYS A 53 13.15 -0.88 -7.14
CA LYS A 53 13.36 -2.34 -7.14
C LYS A 53 12.35 -3.14 -7.97
N TRP A 54 11.44 -2.47 -8.67
CA TRP A 54 10.42 -3.11 -9.52
C TRP A 54 10.99 -4.03 -10.63
N GLY A 55 12.13 -3.67 -11.23
CA GLY A 55 12.69 -4.44 -12.34
C GLY A 55 13.42 -5.72 -11.94
N ASN A 56 13.95 -5.78 -10.71
CA ASN A 56 14.64 -6.95 -10.18
C ASN A 56 14.53 -6.99 -8.64
N PRO A 57 13.34 -7.34 -8.11
CA PRO A 57 13.12 -7.44 -6.68
C PRO A 57 13.83 -8.68 -6.11
N SER A 58 14.15 -8.65 -4.82
CA SER A 58 14.79 -9.75 -4.11
C SER A 58 13.85 -10.17 -2.99
N LYS A 59 13.53 -11.47 -2.90
CA LYS A 59 12.70 -11.99 -1.81
C LYS A 59 13.33 -11.82 -0.42
N ILE A 60 14.64 -11.58 -0.36
CA ILE A 60 15.38 -11.40 0.88
C ILE A 60 15.45 -9.91 1.25
N TYR A 61 15.75 -9.04 0.29
CA TYR A 61 15.99 -7.61 0.56
C TYR A 61 14.78 -6.72 0.29
N HIS A 62 13.82 -7.15 -0.52
CA HIS A 62 12.60 -6.43 -0.90
C HIS A 62 11.39 -7.42 -0.90
N PRO A 63 11.08 -8.04 0.25
CA PRO A 63 10.00 -9.03 0.36
C PRO A 63 8.62 -8.43 0.11
#